data_AF-N1PFF1-F1
#
_entry.id   AF-N1PFF1-F1
#
_cell.length_a   1.000
_cell.length_b   1.000
_cell.length_c   1.000
_cell.angle_alpha   90.00
_cell.angle_beta   90.00
_cell.angle_gamma   90.00
#
_symmetry.space_group_name_H-M   'P 1'
#
loop_
_entity.id
_entity.type
_entity.pdbx_description
1 polymer ?
#
loop_
_entity_poly.entity_id
_entity_poly.type
_entity_poly.pdbx_seq_one_letter_code
_entity_poly.pdbx_strand_id
1 'polypeptide(L)'
;MPYNNTPIAPPEEITGTASLPLARVKKIIAVDPDISACSNNAAFVITVATEMFLRHLVEHSFHQVKTENTQKPRRNIQYRDVANAVARVENLEFLSDVVPRTMTYKQFKQKQAA
;
A
#
# COMPACT_ATOMS: atom_id res chain seq x y z
N MET A 1 -26.56 -15.59 -7.35
CA MET A 1 -25.37 -15.83 -8.18
C MET A 1 -24.15 -15.81 -7.27
N PRO A 2 -23.24 -16.79 -7.31
CA PRO A 2 -21.99 -16.70 -6.55
C PRO A 2 -21.18 -15.51 -7.06
N TYR A 3 -20.58 -14.73 -6.16
CA TYR A 3 -19.72 -13.62 -6.54
C TYR A 3 -18.52 -14.15 -7.31
N ASN A 4 -18.31 -13.64 -8.52
CA ASN A 4 -17.13 -13.95 -9.31
C ASN A 4 -15.90 -13.33 -8.62
N ASN A 5 -15.02 -14.20 -8.14
CA ASN A 5 -13.80 -13.89 -7.40
C ASN A 5 -12.55 -14.21 -8.24
N THR A 6 -12.70 -14.34 -9.56
CA THR A 6 -11.56 -14.33 -10.47
C THR A 6 -10.88 -12.95 -10.44
N PRO A 7 -9.54 -12.89 -10.29
CA PRO A 7 -8.82 -11.62 -10.37
C PRO A 7 -9.08 -10.95 -11.71
N ILE A 8 -9.53 -9.70 -11.70
CA ILE A 8 -9.66 -8.90 -12.91
C ILE A 8 -8.23 -8.58 -13.38
N ALA A 9 -7.84 -9.16 -14.51
CA ALA A 9 -6.55 -8.86 -15.12
C ALA A 9 -6.46 -7.36 -15.46
N PRO A 10 -5.32 -6.70 -15.25
CA PRO A 10 -5.12 -5.33 -15.70
C PRO A 10 -5.38 -5.24 -17.21
N PRO A 11 -6.01 -4.17 -17.70
CA PRO A 11 -6.10 -3.94 -19.14
C PRO A 11 -4.69 -3.87 -19.75
N GLU A 12 -4.40 -4.68 -20.76
CA GLU A 12 -3.13 -4.62 -21.49
C GLU A 12 -3.08 -3.42 -22.45
N GLU A 13 -4.24 -2.90 -22.86
CA GLU A 13 -4.35 -1.76 -23.75
C GLU A 13 -4.29 -0.42 -23.00
N ILE A 14 -3.62 0.57 -23.60
CA ILE A 14 -3.54 1.93 -23.09
C ILE A 14 -4.89 2.61 -23.35
N THR A 15 -5.80 2.54 -22.38
CA THR A 15 -7.16 3.10 -22.51
C THR A 15 -7.24 4.60 -22.29
N GLY A 16 -6.17 5.23 -21.81
CA GLY A 16 -6.17 6.65 -21.40
C GLY A 16 -7.06 6.93 -20.18
N THR A 17 -7.49 5.89 -19.47
CA THR A 17 -8.35 5.98 -18.30
C THR A 17 -7.68 5.35 -17.08
N ALA A 18 -8.02 5.85 -15.88
CA ALA A 18 -7.57 5.29 -14.62
C ALA A 18 -8.72 4.52 -13.95
N SER A 19 -8.39 3.48 -13.18
CA SER A 19 -9.34 2.71 -12.40
C SER A 19 -9.81 3.48 -11.17
N LEU A 20 -8.89 4.25 -10.55
CA LEU A 20 -9.22 5.12 -9.44
C LEU A 20 -9.98 6.38 -9.91
N PRO A 21 -11.07 6.79 -9.22
CA PRO A 21 -11.81 7.98 -9.61
C PRO A 21 -10.98 9.26 -9.45
N LEU A 22 -10.70 9.94 -10.58
CA LEU A 22 -9.89 11.16 -10.59
C LEU A 22 -10.41 12.26 -9.65
N ALA A 23 -11.73 12.40 -9.51
CA ALA A 23 -12.35 13.35 -8.60
C ALA A 23 -12.00 13.08 -7.12
N ARG A 24 -11.84 11.81 -6.73
CA ARG A 24 -11.43 11.42 -5.38
C ARG A 24 -9.97 11.73 -5.14
N VAL A 25 -9.10 11.44 -6.11
CA VAL A 25 -7.67 11.75 -6.02
C VAL A 25 -7.44 13.25 -5.90
N LYS A 26 -8.12 14.06 -6.73
CA LYS A 26 -8.07 15.54 -6.62
C LYS A 26 -8.52 16.04 -5.25
N LYS A 27 -9.57 15.45 -4.68
CA LYS A 27 -10.04 15.81 -3.34
C LYS A 27 -8.99 15.52 -2.27
N ILE A 28 -8.26 14.41 -2.37
CA ILE A 28 -7.18 14.05 -1.44
C ILE A 28 -6.00 15.01 -1.61
N ILE A 29 -5.61 15.34 -2.84
CA ILE A 29 -4.54 16.32 -3.12
C ILE A 29 -4.86 17.67 -2.46
N ALA A 30 -6.12 18.13 -2.55
CA ALA A 30 -6.55 19.40 -1.98
C ALA A 30 -6.67 19.43 -0.44
N VAL A 31 -6.47 18.30 0.25
CA VAL A 31 -6.40 18.29 1.73
C VAL A 31 -5.06 18.86 2.21
N ASP A 32 -4.02 18.81 1.39
CA ASP A 32 -2.72 19.35 1.71
C ASP A 32 -2.74 20.90 1.63
N PRO A 33 -2.52 21.61 2.75
CA PRO A 33 -2.56 23.07 2.79
C PRO A 33 -1.44 23.73 1.97
N ASP A 34 -0.35 23.01 1.69
CA ASP A 34 0.80 23.53 0.96
C ASP A 34 0.60 23.45 -0.57
N ILE A 35 -0.46 22.77 -1.03
CA ILE A 35 -0.79 22.62 -2.45
C ILE A 35 -1.81 23.68 -2.87
N SER A 36 -1.35 24.72 -3.58
CA SER A 36 -2.21 25.82 -4.06
C SER A 36 -3.08 25.44 -5.26
N ALA A 37 -2.53 24.72 -6.24
CA ALA A 37 -3.25 24.24 -7.42
C ALA A 37 -2.56 23.01 -8.02
N CYS A 38 -3.36 22.04 -8.48
CA CYS A 38 -2.89 20.86 -9.20
C CYS A 38 -3.58 20.78 -10.56
N SER A 39 -2.78 20.69 -11.63
CA SER A 39 -3.32 20.59 -12.99
C SER A 39 -4.02 19.24 -13.22
N ASN A 40 -4.94 19.20 -14.19
CA ASN A 40 -5.64 17.95 -14.54
C ASN A 40 -4.67 16.84 -14.95
N ASN A 41 -3.61 17.18 -15.70
CA ASN A 41 -2.61 16.22 -16.15
C ASN A 41 -1.78 15.70 -14.97
N ALA A 42 -1.38 16.57 -14.04
CA ALA A 42 -0.67 16.16 -12.83
C ALA A 42 -1.53 15.24 -11.97
N ALA A 43 -2.80 15.60 -11.75
CA ALA A 43 -3.75 14.76 -11.01
C ALA A 43 -3.95 13.38 -11.66
N PHE A 44 -3.99 13.31 -12.99
CA PHE A 44 -4.08 12.05 -13.72
C PHE A 44 -2.84 11.18 -13.52
N VAL A 45 -1.64 11.75 -13.66
CA VAL A 45 -0.38 11.02 -13.42
C VAL A 45 -0.30 10.52 -11.97
N ILE A 46 -0.69 11.34 -10.99
CA ILE A 46 -0.74 10.92 -9.59
C ILE A 46 -1.71 9.76 -9.40
N THR A 47 -2.85 9.77 -10.10
CA THR A 47 -3.84 8.68 -10.04
C THR A 47 -3.23 7.36 -10.52
N VAL A 48 -2.57 7.37 -11.68
CA VAL A 48 -1.90 6.18 -12.24
C VAL A 48 -0.74 5.73 -11.33
N ALA A 49 0.07 6.66 -10.84
CA ALA A 49 1.16 6.36 -9.91
C ALA A 49 0.64 5.71 -8.61
N THR A 50 -0.51 6.15 -8.10
CA THR A 50 -1.15 5.57 -6.91
C THR A 50 -1.58 4.12 -7.17
N GLU A 51 -2.09 3.80 -8.35
CA GLU A 51 -2.42 2.42 -8.72
C GLU A 51 -1.18 1.52 -8.78
N MET A 52 -0.10 2.00 -9.39
CA MET A 52 1.17 1.28 -9.46
C MET A 52 1.77 1.08 -8.06
N PHE A 53 1.70 2.11 -7.21
CA PHE A 53 2.14 2.06 -5.83
C PHE A 53 1.37 1.00 -5.02
N LEU A 54 0.04 0.91 -5.18
CA LEU A 54 -0.75 -0.12 -4.49
C LEU A 54 -0.34 -1.54 -4.90
N ARG A 55 -0.10 -1.78 -6.20
CA ARG A 55 0.42 -3.08 -6.67
C ARG A 55 1.77 -3.38 -6.05
N HIS A 56 2.69 -2.42 -6.08
CA HIS A 56 4.02 -2.54 -5.49
C HIS A 56 3.94 -2.89 -3.99
N LEU A 57 3.14 -2.15 -3.21
CA LEU A 57 2.95 -2.40 -1.78
C LEU A 57 2.40 -3.81 -1.50
N VAL A 58 1.40 -4.25 -2.26
CA VAL A 58 0.78 -5.56 -2.10
C VAL A 58 1.74 -6.68 -2.49
N GLU A 59 2.50 -6.52 -3.58
CA GLU A 59 3.52 -7.48 -4.00
C GLU A 59 4.60 -7.65 -2.93
N HIS A 60 5.17 -6.55 -2.42
CA HIS A 60 6.17 -6.61 -1.35
C HIS A 60 5.62 -7.22 -0.06
N SER A 61 4.38 -6.90 0.30
CA SER A 61 3.70 -7.53 1.44
C SER A 61 3.50 -9.03 1.23
N PHE A 62 3.13 -9.45 0.02
CA PHE A 62 2.97 -10.87 -0.31
C PHE A 62 4.30 -11.63 -0.37
N HIS A 63 5.39 -10.97 -0.77
CA HIS A 63 6.74 -11.54 -0.66
C HIS A 63 7.08 -11.86 0.80
N GLN A 64 6.70 -11.03 1.77
CA GLN A 64 6.91 -11.34 3.19
C GLN A 64 6.20 -12.63 3.61
N VAL A 65 4.96 -12.83 3.12
CA VAL A 65 4.19 -14.06 3.36
C VAL A 65 4.95 -15.29 2.84
N LYS A 66 5.53 -15.21 1.64
CA LYS A 66 6.29 -16.30 1.03
C LYS A 66 7.63 -16.58 1.71
N THR A 67 8.29 -15.55 2.25
CA THR A 67 9.57 -15.69 2.94
C THR A 67 9.44 -16.24 4.36
N GLU A 68 8.23 -16.27 4.94
CA GLU A 68 8.01 -16.87 6.25
C GLU A 68 8.19 -18.39 6.15
N ASN A 69 9.28 -18.90 6.73
CA ASN A 69 9.58 -20.34 6.79
C ASN A 69 8.66 -21.08 7.76
N THR A 70 7.38 -21.19 7.41
CA THR A 70 6.37 -21.97 8.15
C THR A 70 6.08 -23.27 7.42
N GLN A 71 5.83 -24.36 8.16
CA GLN A 71 5.52 -25.66 7.58
C GLN A 71 4.28 -25.66 6.67
N LYS A 72 3.37 -24.69 6.84
CA LYS A 72 2.26 -24.42 5.93
C LYS A 72 2.37 -23.00 5.40
N PRO A 73 2.70 -22.80 4.11
CA PRO A 73 2.80 -21.48 3.53
C PRO A 73 1.42 -20.81 3.55
N ARG A 74 1.35 -19.62 4.13
CA ARG A 74 0.13 -18.82 4.14
C ARG A 74 -0.15 -18.29 2.75
N ARG A 75 -1.44 -18.06 2.46
CA ARG A 75 -1.92 -17.46 1.20
C ARG A 75 -2.64 -16.14 1.41
N ASN A 76 -2.73 -15.67 2.65
CA ASN A 76 -3.34 -14.40 3.02
C ASN A 76 -2.27 -13.42 3.51
N ILE A 77 -2.44 -12.15 3.13
CA ILE A 77 -1.64 -11.04 3.65
C ILE A 77 -2.25 -10.62 4.99
N GLN A 78 -1.40 -10.47 6.00
CA GLN A 78 -1.75 -9.98 7.33
C GLN A 78 -1.05 -8.65 7.59
N TYR A 79 -1.52 -7.87 8.57
CA TYR A 79 -0.92 -6.58 8.93
C TYR A 79 0.59 -6.68 9.19
N ARG A 80 1.05 -7.74 9.87
CA ARG A 80 2.48 -7.99 10.14
C ARG A 80 3.31 -8.09 8.87
N ASP A 81 2.73 -8.58 7.77
CA ASP A 81 3.43 -8.72 6.49
C ASP A 81 3.63 -7.34 5.84
N VAL A 82 2.61 -6.48 5.92
CA VAL A 82 2.69 -5.09 5.44
C VAL A 82 3.70 -4.30 6.27
N ALA A 83 3.62 -4.36 7.60
CA ALA A 83 4.56 -3.66 8.49
C ALA A 83 6.01 -4.17 8.31
N ASN A 84 6.20 -5.45 8.01
CA ASN A 84 7.52 -6.00 7.70
C ASN A 84 8.03 -5.55 6.33
N ALA A 85 7.15 -5.44 5.32
CA ALA A 85 7.51 -4.91 4.01
C ALA A 85 7.93 -3.44 4.12
N VAL A 86 7.14 -2.60 4.79
CA VAL A 86 7.44 -1.18 5.03
C VAL A 86 8.81 -1.01 5.69
N ALA A 87 9.10 -1.78 6.73
CA ALA A 87 10.36 -1.70 7.45
C ALA A 87 11.57 -2.34 6.73
N ARG A 88 11.39 -2.98 5.58
CA ARG A 88 12.48 -3.63 4.81
C ARG A 88 12.77 -2.94 3.49
N VAL A 89 11.78 -2.29 2.88
CA VAL A 89 11.93 -1.67 1.57
C VAL A 89 12.08 -0.17 1.76
N GLU A 90 13.23 0.37 1.36
CA GLU A 90 13.62 1.77 1.60
C GLU A 90 12.61 2.76 1.01
N ASN A 91 12.12 2.53 -0.20
CA ASN A 91 11.11 3.40 -0.83
C ASN A 91 9.72 3.35 -0.17
N LEU A 92 9.50 2.46 0.80
CA LEU A 92 8.28 2.41 1.62
C LEU A 92 8.46 3.06 2.99
N GLU A 93 9.65 3.59 3.31
CA GLU A 93 9.96 4.17 4.63
C GLU A 93 8.98 5.28 5.04
N PHE A 94 8.48 6.06 4.08
CA PHE A 94 7.50 7.13 4.31
C PHE A 94 6.19 6.64 4.96
N LEU A 95 5.92 5.33 4.95
CA LEU A 95 4.77 4.72 5.59
C LEU A 95 5.02 4.31 7.05
N SER A 96 6.24 4.45 7.58
CA SER A 96 6.60 3.92 8.91
C SER A 96 5.72 4.45 10.04
N ASP A 97 5.28 5.71 9.93
CA ASP A 97 4.40 6.35 10.92
C ASP A 97 2.94 5.89 10.79
N VAL A 98 2.53 5.47 9.58
CA VAL A 98 1.16 5.03 9.28
C VAL A 98 0.99 3.53 9.50
N VAL A 99 2.03 2.75 9.21
CA VAL A 99 2.05 1.27 9.30
C VAL A 99 3.22 0.81 10.18
N PRO A 100 3.20 1.13 11.49
CA PRO A 100 4.28 0.77 12.39
C PRO A 100 4.33 -0.74 12.65
N ARG A 101 5.53 -1.23 12.99
CA ARG A 101 5.65 -2.58 13.57
C ARG A 101 5.01 -2.60 14.96
N THR A 102 4.00 -3.43 15.12
CA THR A 102 3.33 -3.60 16.41
C THR A 102 4.24 -4.32 17.41
N MET A 103 4.14 -3.91 18.67
CA MET A 103 4.78 -4.60 19.79
C MET A 103 3.80 -4.69 20.95
N THR A 104 3.97 -5.69 21.80
CA THR A 104 3.15 -5.81 23.01
C THR A 104 3.50 -4.70 24.00
N TYR A 105 2.54 -4.26 24.81
CA TYR A 105 2.78 -3.26 25.85
C TYR A 105 3.89 -3.70 26.83
N LYS A 106 3.98 -5.00 27.12
CA LYS A 106 5.06 -5.59 27.93
C LYS A 106 6.44 -5.35 27.29
N GLN A 107 6.57 -5.61 25.99
CA GLN A 107 7.82 -5.36 25.26
C GLN A 107 8.15 -3.86 25.21
N PHE A 108 7.15 -3.01 25.01
CA PHE A 108 7.33 -1.55 25.04
C PHE A 108 7.89 -1.07 26.38
N LYS A 109 7.33 -1.54 27.50
CA LYS A 109 7.83 -1.21 28.84
C LYS A 109 9.26 -1.70 29.09
N GLN A 110 9.59 -2.90 28.63
CA GLN A 110 10.95 -3.44 28.75
C GLN A 110 11.96 -2.61 27.93
N LYS A 111 11.58 -2.17 26.73
CA LYS A 111 12.46 -1.37 25.85
C LYS A 111 12.70 0.05 26.36
N GLN A 112 11.79 0.61 27.16
CA GLN A 112 11.97 1.92 27.81
C GLN A 112 12.76 1.86 29.13
N ALA A 113 12.86 0.67 29.74
CA ALA A 113 13.58 0.47 30.99
C ALA A 113 15.07 0.09 30.79
N ALA A 114 15.46 -0.21 29.55
CA ALA A 114 16.82 -0.49 29.12
C ALA A 114 17.42 0.74 28.45
#